data_AF-A0A955GXJ5-F1
#
_entry.id   AF-A0A955GXJ5-F1
#
_cell.length_a   1.000
_cell.length_b   1.000
_cell.length_c   1.000
_cell.angle_alpha   90.00
_cell.angle_beta   90.00
_cell.angle_gamma   90.00
#
_symmetry.space_group_name_H-M   'P 1'
#
loop_
_entity.id
_entity.type
_entity.pdbx_description
1 polymer ?
#
loop_
_entity_poly.entity_id
_entity_poly.type
_entity_poly.pdbx_seq_one_letter_code
_entity_poly.pdbx_strand_id
1 'polypeptide(L)'
;MRFEVPQFINVPDKLFGPFTFKQALYLVGGGGLIFIISKLMPFFVTFLLGLPIAAFSLALVFYKPNGRPFMEMVESFLTYSFSHKFYLWRQRDPEPGAQDVTQVHTTFPEEGAIPEQDKREKISDLAWSLDILDFDE
;
A
#
# COMPACT_ATOMS: atom_id res chain seq x y z
N MET A 1 -51.02 8.26 -3.07
CA MET A 1 -50.06 9.20 -3.69
C MET A 1 -48.77 8.42 -3.93
N ARG A 2 -48.29 8.32 -5.17
CA ARG A 2 -46.98 7.73 -5.49
C ARG A 2 -45.98 8.88 -5.58
N PHE A 3 -44.91 8.82 -4.81
CA PHE A 3 -43.81 9.79 -4.88
C PHE A 3 -42.78 9.25 -5.87
N GLU A 4 -42.48 10.03 -6.90
CA GLU A 4 -41.35 9.73 -7.79
C GLU A 4 -40.07 10.07 -7.04
N VAL A 5 -39.18 9.09 -6.93
CA VAL A 5 -37.88 9.28 -6.27
C VAL A 5 -36.95 9.97 -7.28
N PRO A 6 -36.40 11.15 -6.95
CA PRO A 6 -35.42 11.81 -7.80
C PRO A 6 -34.19 10.91 -7.97
N GLN A 7 -33.84 10.57 -9.21
CA GLN A 7 -32.71 9.69 -9.51
C GLN A 7 -31.36 10.41 -9.59
N PHE A 8 -31.36 11.76 -9.63
CA PHE A 8 -30.16 12.57 -9.85
C PHE A 8 -29.61 13.26 -8.59
N ILE A 9 -29.85 12.73 -7.39
CA ILE A 9 -29.36 13.37 -6.15
C ILE A 9 -27.83 13.38 -6.02
N ASN A 10 -27.17 12.43 -6.69
CA ASN A 10 -25.73 12.20 -6.56
C ASN A 10 -24.91 12.93 -7.64
N VAL A 11 -25.58 13.55 -8.63
CA VAL A 11 -24.90 14.29 -9.69
C VAL A 11 -24.79 15.74 -9.23
N PRO A 12 -23.58 16.31 -9.11
CA PRO A 12 -23.44 17.70 -8.73
C PRO A 12 -24.04 18.63 -9.78
N ASP A 13 -24.72 19.67 -9.31
CA ASP A 13 -25.34 20.67 -10.17
C ASP A 13 -24.29 21.41 -11.02
N LYS A 14 -24.58 21.49 -12.32
CA LYS A 14 -23.80 22.28 -13.26
C LYS A 14 -24.35 23.70 -13.30
N LEU A 15 -23.79 24.57 -12.46
CA LEU A 15 -24.26 25.94 -12.31
C LEU A 15 -23.84 26.85 -13.49
N PHE A 16 -22.69 26.58 -14.10
CA PHE A 16 -22.12 27.40 -15.17
C PHE A 16 -21.93 26.59 -16.45
N GLY A 17 -23.02 26.39 -17.20
CA GLY A 17 -23.02 25.63 -18.45
C GLY A 17 -22.55 24.19 -18.23
N PRO A 18 -21.39 23.76 -18.76
CA PRO A 18 -20.89 22.40 -18.54
C PRO A 18 -20.21 22.20 -17.17
N PHE A 19 -19.91 23.28 -16.43
CA PHE A 19 -19.08 23.23 -15.22
C PHE A 19 -19.92 23.20 -13.94
N THR A 20 -19.45 22.39 -12.98
CA THR A 20 -19.93 22.46 -11.60
C THR A 20 -19.40 23.72 -10.91
N PHE A 21 -20.04 24.14 -9.81
CA PHE A 21 -19.59 25.30 -9.04
C PHE A 21 -18.11 25.18 -8.62
N LYS A 22 -17.69 23.99 -8.15
CA LYS A 22 -16.30 23.72 -7.78
C LYS A 22 -15.37 23.92 -8.98
N GLN A 23 -15.68 23.33 -10.13
CA GLN A 23 -14.86 23.44 -11.34
C GLN A 23 -14.71 24.90 -11.82
N ALA A 24 -15.81 25.66 -11.84
CA ALA A 24 -15.77 27.07 -12.18
C ALA A 24 -14.86 27.86 -11.24
N LEU A 25 -14.92 27.57 -9.93
CA LEU A 25 -14.07 28.21 -8.93
C LEU A 25 -12.57 27.93 -9.17
N TYR A 26 -12.17 26.73 -9.57
CA TYR A 26 -10.77 26.44 -9.89
C TYR A 26 -10.28 27.13 -11.17
N LEU A 27 -11.14 27.29 -12.18
CA LEU A 27 -10.79 28.04 -13.39
C LEU A 27 -10.66 29.54 -13.10
N VAL A 28 -11.62 30.11 -12.38
CA VAL A 28 -11.58 31.52 -11.97
C VAL A 28 -10.41 31.77 -11.01
N GLY A 29 -10.16 30.87 -10.07
CA GLY A 29 -9.03 30.93 -9.15
C GLY A 29 -7.69 30.85 -9.87
N GLY A 30 -7.52 29.90 -10.80
CA GLY A 30 -6.31 29.76 -11.62
C GLY A 30 -6.08 30.97 -12.52
N GLY A 31 -7.10 31.40 -13.26
CA GLY A 31 -7.04 32.59 -14.11
C GLY A 31 -6.79 33.88 -13.31
N GLY A 32 -7.44 34.02 -12.15
CA GLY A 32 -7.25 35.12 -11.22
C GLY A 32 -5.83 35.17 -10.67
N LEU A 33 -5.25 34.03 -10.30
CA LEU A 33 -3.88 33.95 -9.82
C LEU A 33 -2.88 34.36 -10.92
N ILE A 34 -3.06 33.88 -12.14
CA ILE A 34 -2.24 34.28 -13.30
C ILE A 34 -2.38 35.78 -13.57
N PHE A 35 -3.60 36.32 -13.48
CA PHE A 35 -3.84 37.75 -13.66
C PHE A 35 -3.12 38.59 -12.59
N ILE A 36 -3.16 38.18 -11.32
CA ILE A 36 -2.43 38.85 -10.23
C ILE A 36 -0.92 38.82 -10.52
N ILE A 37 -0.37 37.65 -10.87
CA ILE A 37 1.06 37.52 -11.22
C ILE A 37 1.42 38.46 -12.39
N SER A 38 0.57 38.52 -13.42
CA SER A 38 0.77 39.38 -14.59
C SER A 38 0.78 40.88 -14.27
N LYS A 39 0.09 41.29 -13.21
CA LYS A 39 0.07 42.69 -12.76
C LYS A 39 1.26 43.05 -11.87
N LEU A 40 1.81 42.08 -11.14
CA LEU A 40 2.92 42.33 -10.20
C LEU A 40 4.30 42.12 -10.82
N MET A 41 4.43 41.22 -11.81
CA MET A 41 5.71 40.74 -12.32
C MET A 41 5.88 40.99 -13.82
N PRO A 42 7.12 41.05 -14.34
CA PRO A 42 7.37 41.20 -15.77
C PRO A 42 6.86 39.99 -16.57
N PHE A 43 6.64 40.20 -17.87
CA PHE A 43 6.04 39.21 -18.78
C PHE A 43 6.74 37.85 -18.75
N PHE A 44 8.08 37.84 -18.69
CA PHE A 44 8.86 36.60 -18.66
C PHE A 44 8.54 35.73 -17.43
N VAL A 45 8.50 36.33 -16.24
CA VAL A 45 8.17 35.63 -14.99
C VAL A 45 6.73 35.16 -15.00
N THR A 46 5.83 36.00 -15.53
CA THR A 46 4.41 35.66 -15.67
C THR A 46 4.21 34.46 -16.58
N PHE A 47 4.94 34.36 -17.69
CA PHE A 47 4.83 33.20 -18.57
C PHE A 47 5.42 31.95 -17.91
N LEU A 48 6.59 32.08 -17.28
CA LEU A 48 7.30 30.96 -16.64
C LEU A 48 6.49 30.34 -15.50
N LEU A 49 5.82 31.14 -14.67
CA LEU A 49 4.96 30.67 -13.58
C LEU A 49 3.51 30.45 -14.02
N GLY A 50 3.00 31.29 -14.92
CA GLY A 50 1.62 31.23 -15.37
C GLY A 50 1.32 30.00 -16.21
N LEU A 51 2.28 29.53 -17.02
CA LEU A 51 2.10 28.32 -17.83
C LEU A 51 1.84 27.06 -16.97
N PRO A 52 2.67 26.71 -15.96
CA PRO A 52 2.38 25.56 -15.10
C PRO A 52 1.12 25.76 -14.28
N ILE A 53 0.81 26.99 -13.83
CA ILE A 53 -0.43 27.28 -13.09
C ILE A 53 -1.67 27.07 -13.98
N ALA A 54 -1.62 27.52 -15.24
CA ALA A 54 -2.69 27.32 -16.21
C ALA A 54 -2.89 25.83 -16.50
N ALA A 55 -1.79 25.10 -16.74
CA ALA A 55 -1.82 23.66 -16.97
C ALA A 55 -2.41 22.91 -15.76
N PHE A 56 -2.02 23.30 -14.54
CA PHE A 56 -2.53 22.71 -13.31
C PHE A 56 -4.02 23.00 -13.08
N SER A 57 -4.47 24.23 -13.30
CA SER A 57 -5.88 24.61 -13.19
C SER A 57 -6.75 23.85 -14.21
N LEU A 58 -6.27 23.70 -15.45
CA LEU A 58 -6.95 22.90 -16.47
C LEU A 58 -6.99 21.42 -16.10
N ALA A 59 -5.89 20.87 -15.56
CA ALA A 59 -5.85 19.50 -15.08
C ALA A 59 -6.88 19.27 -13.94
N LEU A 60 -7.02 20.20 -12.99
CA LEU A 60 -8.04 20.13 -11.92
C LEU A 60 -9.47 20.02 -12.44
N VAL A 61 -9.77 20.59 -13.59
CA VAL A 61 -11.13 20.61 -14.13
C VAL A 61 -11.40 19.45 -15.08
N PHE A 62 -10.46 19.18 -16.00
CA PHE A 62 -10.69 18.25 -17.11
C PHE A 62 -10.03 16.89 -16.93
N TYR A 63 -8.93 16.81 -16.18
CA TYR A 63 -8.20 15.56 -16.04
C TYR A 63 -8.90 14.61 -15.05
N LYS A 64 -9.01 13.35 -15.44
CA LYS A 64 -9.68 12.30 -14.66
C LYS A 64 -8.87 11.02 -14.65
N PRO A 65 -7.80 10.92 -13.83
CA PRO A 65 -7.03 9.70 -13.73
C PRO A 65 -7.90 8.58 -13.15
N ASN A 66 -7.90 7.41 -13.79
CA ASN A 66 -8.63 6.21 -13.35
C ASN A 66 -10.13 6.44 -13.08
N GLY A 67 -10.77 7.31 -13.87
CA GLY A 67 -12.20 7.60 -13.76
C GLY A 67 -12.61 8.48 -12.58
N ARG A 68 -11.66 8.96 -11.78
CA ARG A 68 -11.92 9.88 -10.66
C ARG A 68 -11.56 11.31 -11.02
N PRO A 69 -12.29 12.33 -10.54
CA PRO A 69 -11.91 13.73 -10.72
C PRO A 69 -10.52 14.01 -10.13
N PHE A 70 -9.64 14.68 -10.88
CA PHE A 70 -8.30 15.03 -10.38
C PHE A 70 -8.34 15.86 -9.10
N MET A 71 -9.38 16.68 -8.93
CA MET A 71 -9.65 17.43 -7.69
C MET A 71 -9.68 16.54 -6.43
N GLU A 72 -10.36 15.40 -6.47
CA GLU A 72 -10.45 14.47 -5.33
C GLU A 72 -9.10 13.81 -5.05
N MET A 73 -8.32 13.55 -6.10
CA MET A 73 -6.97 13.00 -5.97
C MET A 73 -6.03 14.01 -5.31
N VAL A 74 -6.10 15.29 -5.70
CA VAL A 74 -5.32 16.36 -5.09
C VAL A 74 -5.74 16.58 -3.64
N GLU A 75 -7.04 16.59 -3.35
CA GLU A 75 -7.56 16.66 -1.98
C GLU A 75 -6.99 15.51 -1.13
N SER A 76 -7.10 14.27 -1.61
CA SER A 76 -6.56 13.09 -0.92
C SER A 76 -5.04 13.18 -0.72
N PHE A 77 -4.31 13.68 -1.72
CA PHE A 77 -2.86 13.90 -1.62
C PHE A 77 -2.53 14.92 -0.52
N LEU A 78 -3.21 16.07 -0.50
CA LEU A 78 -3.01 17.10 0.52
C LEU A 78 -3.38 16.58 1.91
N THR A 79 -4.54 15.95 2.07
CA THR A 79 -4.95 15.34 3.33
C THR A 79 -3.93 14.32 3.79
N TYR A 80 -3.45 13.42 2.92
CA TYR A 80 -2.45 12.43 3.29
C TYR A 80 -1.10 13.05 3.68
N SER A 81 -0.66 14.08 2.97
CA SER A 81 0.62 14.77 3.25
C SER A 81 0.61 15.54 4.56
N PHE A 82 -0.51 16.19 4.89
CA PHE A 82 -0.64 17.02 6.10
C PHE A 82 -1.26 16.28 7.30
N SER A 83 -1.82 15.09 7.09
CA SER A 83 -2.40 14.29 8.17
C SER A 83 -1.30 13.67 9.04
N HIS A 84 -1.59 13.58 10.34
CA HIS A 84 -0.69 12.99 11.32
C HIS A 84 -0.66 11.46 11.15
N LYS A 85 0.53 10.90 10.92
CA LYS A 85 0.70 9.45 10.72
C LYS A 85 0.90 8.78 12.08
N PHE A 86 -0.20 8.38 12.71
CA PHE A 86 -0.13 7.59 13.94
C PHE A 86 0.07 6.11 13.58
N TYR A 87 1.30 5.63 13.78
CA TYR A 87 1.63 4.22 13.60
C TYR A 87 1.38 3.48 14.91
N LEU A 88 0.23 2.82 15.01
CA LEU A 88 -0.03 1.87 16.09
C LEU A 88 0.59 0.53 15.72
N TRP A 89 1.68 0.17 16.40
CA TRP A 89 2.08 -1.22 16.42
C TRP A 89 1.13 -1.98 17.34
N ARG A 90 0.39 -2.93 16.77
CA ARG A 90 -0.38 -3.92 17.52
C ARG A 90 0.37 -5.23 17.42
N GLN A 91 1.01 -5.64 18.52
CA GLN A 91 1.43 -7.02 18.66
C GLN A 91 0.19 -7.88 18.46
N ARG A 92 0.21 -8.77 17.47
CA ARG A 92 -0.88 -9.74 17.34
C ARG A 92 -0.78 -10.62 18.58
N ASP A 93 -1.77 -10.50 19.45
CA ASP A 93 -1.99 -11.54 20.45
C ASP A 93 -2.16 -12.86 19.67
N PRO A 94 -1.51 -13.95 20.10
CA PRO A 94 -1.72 -15.24 19.46
C PRO A 94 -3.21 -15.53 19.46
N GLU A 95 -3.79 -15.76 18.28
CA GLU A 95 -5.21 -16.06 18.15
C GLU A 95 -5.52 -17.23 19.10
N PRO A 96 -6.53 -17.12 20.00
CA PRO A 96 -6.92 -18.21 20.88
C PRO A 96 -7.54 -19.31 20.01
N GLY A 97 -6.70 -20.22 19.53
CA GLY A 97 -7.06 -21.21 18.51
C GLY A 97 -5.94 -21.55 17.53
N ALA A 98 -4.86 -20.76 17.48
CA ALA A 98 -3.60 -21.24 16.93
C ALA A 98 -3.07 -22.29 17.91
N GLN A 99 -3.45 -23.55 17.70
CA GLN A 99 -2.69 -24.67 18.21
C GLN A 99 -1.23 -24.34 17.92
N ASP A 100 -0.34 -24.58 18.89
CA ASP A 100 1.07 -24.75 18.61
C ASP A 100 1.13 -25.71 17.44
N VAL A 101 1.27 -25.17 16.22
CA VAL A 101 2.05 -25.82 15.21
C VAL A 101 3.43 -25.71 15.82
N THR A 102 3.70 -26.60 16.79
CA THR A 102 5.01 -27.13 17.07
C THR A 102 5.59 -27.21 15.69
N GLN A 103 6.45 -26.25 15.39
CA GLN A 103 7.16 -26.27 14.14
C GLN A 103 7.69 -27.69 14.14
N VAL A 104 7.20 -28.49 13.21
CA VAL A 104 7.89 -29.70 12.86
C VAL A 104 9.17 -29.13 12.28
N HIS A 105 10.11 -28.80 13.17
CA HIS A 105 11.52 -28.97 12.97
C HIS A 105 11.65 -30.47 12.65
N THR A 106 11.18 -30.88 11.47
CA THR A 106 12.05 -31.61 10.57
C THR A 106 13.22 -30.67 10.37
N THR A 107 14.14 -30.72 11.34
CA THR A 107 15.54 -30.40 11.14
C THR A 107 15.86 -31.06 9.81
N PHE A 108 16.01 -30.25 8.76
CA PHE A 108 16.54 -30.76 7.52
C PHE A 108 17.83 -31.49 7.91
N PRO A 109 17.99 -32.78 7.57
CA PRO A 109 19.19 -33.49 7.95
C PRO A 109 20.37 -32.67 7.41
N GLU A 110 21.26 -32.22 8.29
CA GLU A 110 22.51 -31.65 7.81
C GLU A 110 23.18 -32.73 6.96
N GLU A 111 23.48 -32.36 5.72
CA GLU A 111 24.08 -33.25 4.73
C GLU A 111 25.47 -33.67 5.26
N GLY A 112 25.52 -34.82 5.92
CA GLY A 112 26.71 -35.34 6.60
C GLY A 112 26.56 -35.67 8.09
N ALA A 113 25.40 -35.44 8.71
CA ALA A 113 25.18 -35.84 10.10
C ALA A 113 24.95 -37.36 10.21
N ILE A 114 26.01 -38.08 10.58
CA ILE A 114 25.94 -39.48 10.98
C ILE A 114 25.07 -39.53 12.25
N PRO A 115 24.04 -40.40 12.33
CA PRO A 115 23.26 -40.53 13.54
C PRO A 115 24.20 -40.94 14.68
N GLU A 116 24.17 -40.17 15.76
CA GLU A 116 24.83 -40.47 17.03
C GLU A 116 24.06 -41.60 17.73
N GLN A 117 23.95 -42.74 17.05
CA GLN A 117 23.74 -44.02 17.72
C GLN A 117 25.11 -44.47 18.21
N ASP A 118 25.20 -44.59 19.53
CA ASP A 118 26.41 -44.85 20.28
C ASP A 118 27.22 -45.99 19.64
N LYS A 119 28.27 -45.64 18.88
CA LYS A 119 29.12 -46.61 18.17
C LYS A 119 29.73 -47.64 19.13
N ARG A 120 29.80 -47.30 20.42
CA ARG A 120 30.32 -48.19 21.48
C ARG A 120 29.43 -49.40 21.72
N GLU A 121 28.11 -49.23 21.71
CA GLU A 121 27.17 -50.34 21.91
C GLU A 121 27.28 -51.34 20.75
N LYS A 122 27.29 -50.83 19.50
CA LYS A 122 27.44 -51.68 18.31
C LYS A 122 28.79 -52.41 18.25
N ILE A 123 29.88 -51.80 18.70
CA ILE A 123 31.20 -52.47 18.76
C ILE A 123 31.20 -53.56 19.84
N SER A 124 30.55 -53.32 20.99
CA SER A 124 30.44 -54.30 22.07
C SER A 124 29.59 -55.50 21.67
N ASP A 125 28.45 -55.28 21.00
CA ASP A 125 27.59 -56.35 20.49
C ASP A 125 28.32 -57.21 19.45
N LEU A 126 29.10 -56.57 18.59
CA LEU A 126 29.86 -57.27 17.55
C LEU A 126 31.02 -58.08 18.15
N ALA A 127 31.73 -57.54 19.14
CA ALA A 127 32.75 -58.27 19.89
C ALA A 127 32.16 -59.49 20.63
N TRP A 128 30.98 -59.33 21.24
CA TRP A 128 30.29 -60.44 21.91
C TRP A 128 29.84 -61.53 20.94
N SER A 129 29.33 -61.15 19.77
CA SER A 129 28.93 -62.10 18.73
C SER A 129 30.10 -62.91 18.16
N LEU A 130 31.29 -62.30 18.09
CA LEU A 130 32.49 -62.96 17.58
C LEU A 130 33.06 -63.96 18.59
N ASP A 131 33.08 -63.60 19.88
CA ASP A 131 33.52 -64.47 20.97
C ASP A 131 32.65 -65.74 21.04
N ILE A 132 31.34 -65.63 20.83
CA ILE A 132 30.42 -66.79 20.81
C ILE A 132 30.72 -67.75 19.67
N LEU A 133 31.08 -67.22 18.49
CA LEU A 133 31.35 -68.05 17.32
C LEU A 133 32.69 -68.78 17.40
N ASP A 134 33.64 -68.31 18.22
CA ASP A 134 34.92 -68.97 18.49
C ASP A 134 34.78 -70.20 19.41
N PHE A 135 33.64 -70.40 20.08
CA PHE A 135 33.40 -71.55 20.97
C PHE A 135 32.81 -72.79 20.26
N ASP A 136 32.44 -72.69 18.98
CA ASP A 136 31.83 -73.77 18.20
C ASP A 136 32.81 -74.48 17.21
N GLU A 137 34.13 -74.34 17.42
CA GLU A 137 35.20 -75.20 16.86
C GLU A 137 35.98 -75.97 17.95
#